data_AF-A0A7X3XGT0-F1
#
_entry.id   AF-A0A7X3XGT0-F1
#
_cell.length_a   1.000
_cell.length_b   1.000
_cell.length_c   1.000
_cell.angle_alpha   90.00
_cell.angle_beta   90.00
_cell.angle_gamma   90.00
#
_symmetry.space_group_name_H-M   'P 1'
#
loop_
_entity.id
_entity.type
_entity.pdbx_description
1 polymer ?
#
loop_
_entity_poly.entity_id
_entity_poly.type
_entity_poly.pdbx_seq_one_letter_code
_entity_poly.pdbx_strand_id
1 'polypeptide(L)'
;MGSSRLIRRNRNESVDRWPRLAMAVLASIGAVDTGLITLKRWQVVPDLACPVTGDGCDIVLNSPWATVLGQPLALFGFLAYATVLALAVAPLVTPKQSRWQVNRGTWPLLIPLCLAMAVFSLSLVGLMVVVIQAFCFFCLLSAILSVLLFFIALLGHRWDDVGAQVFRALIVALVVAVASFAWIQASDPSRQAANPDGKRPPAITTPSSEAQIALAEHLTAGGAVIYTAWWCPACRTQKELFGKEAAKELAIVECARDGYNAEPQRCEAKEIQSYPTWEIDGALLTPGIKNPEELADLSGYTGERLFPTLPSQPSTSSSSSR
;
A
#
# COMPACT_ATOMS: atom_id res chain seq x y z
N MET A 1 30.34 49.86 -15.62
CA MET A 1 29.87 49.23 -14.36
C MET A 1 28.54 48.44 -14.46
N GLY A 2 27.83 48.41 -15.61
CA GLY A 2 26.55 47.67 -15.74
C GLY A 2 26.66 46.19 -16.17
N SER A 3 27.69 45.83 -16.94
CA SER A 3 27.84 44.47 -17.50
C SER A 3 28.10 43.40 -16.43
N SER A 4 28.89 43.72 -15.39
CA SER A 4 29.20 42.78 -14.30
C SER A 4 28.00 42.46 -13.40
N ARG A 5 27.04 43.39 -13.23
CA ARG A 5 25.79 43.10 -12.48
C ARG A 5 24.82 42.24 -13.28
N LEU A 6 24.70 42.47 -14.58
CA LEU A 6 23.84 41.67 -15.46
C LEU A 6 24.35 40.23 -15.61
N ILE A 7 25.66 40.04 -15.78
CA ILE A 7 26.28 38.71 -15.84
C ILE A 7 26.16 37.95 -14.51
N ARG A 8 26.34 38.63 -13.37
CA ARG A 8 26.18 38.02 -12.04
C ARG A 8 24.73 37.63 -11.72
N ARG A 9 23.75 38.41 -12.20
CA ARG A 9 22.31 38.11 -12.08
C ARG A 9 21.89 36.95 -12.97
N ASN A 10 22.38 36.88 -14.21
CA ASN A 10 22.10 35.75 -15.12
C ASN A 10 22.70 34.43 -14.60
N ARG A 11 23.90 34.46 -14.01
CA ARG A 11 24.54 33.26 -13.44
C ARG A 11 23.77 32.71 -12.23
N ASN A 12 23.31 33.58 -11.34
CA ASN A 12 22.46 33.18 -10.20
C ASN A 12 21.09 32.63 -10.64
N GLU A 13 20.47 33.15 -11.71
CA GLU A 13 19.20 32.60 -12.21
C GLU A 13 19.34 31.26 -12.94
N SER A 14 20.53 30.93 -13.46
CA SER A 14 20.79 29.68 -14.16
C SER A 14 21.06 28.50 -13.23
N VAL A 15 21.65 28.74 -12.04
CA VAL A 15 22.00 27.68 -11.08
C VAL A 15 20.77 27.11 -10.37
N ASP A 16 19.70 27.90 -10.16
CA ASP A 16 18.49 27.44 -9.44
C ASP A 16 17.51 26.64 -10.32
N ARG A 17 17.59 26.72 -11.65
CA ARG A 17 16.61 26.05 -12.55
C ARG A 17 16.89 24.57 -12.75
N TRP A 18 18.16 24.19 -12.85
CA TRP A 18 18.60 22.81 -13.00
C TRP A 18 18.20 21.89 -11.84
N PRO A 19 18.42 22.24 -10.55
CA PRO A 19 18.00 21.37 -9.46
C PRO A 19 16.47 21.23 -9.40
N ARG A 20 15.71 22.27 -9.75
CA ARG A 20 14.24 22.18 -9.83
C ARG A 20 13.76 21.27 -10.95
N LEU A 21 14.40 21.33 -12.11
CA LEU A 21 14.09 20.43 -13.22
C LEU A 21 14.41 18.97 -12.85
N ALA A 22 15.57 18.73 -12.24
CA ALA A 22 15.95 17.40 -11.76
C ALA A 22 14.95 16.88 -10.70
N MET A 23 14.58 17.71 -9.72
CA MET A 23 13.57 17.34 -8.72
C MET A 23 12.20 17.06 -9.35
N ALA A 24 11.78 17.85 -10.35
CA ALA A 24 10.52 17.61 -11.04
C ALA A 24 10.52 16.26 -11.76
N VAL A 25 11.59 15.92 -12.47
CA VAL A 25 11.72 14.61 -13.16
C VAL A 25 11.67 13.46 -12.16
N LEU A 26 12.46 13.52 -11.08
CA LEU A 26 12.48 12.46 -10.05
C LEU A 26 11.14 12.33 -9.34
N ALA A 27 10.48 13.45 -9.01
CA ALA A 27 9.18 13.45 -8.37
C ALA A 27 8.08 12.92 -9.31
N SER A 28 8.15 13.18 -10.61
CA SER A 28 7.25 12.58 -11.59
C SER A 28 7.41 11.06 -11.65
N ILE A 29 8.64 10.55 -11.65
CA ILE A 29 8.89 9.09 -11.61
C ILE A 29 8.28 8.49 -10.34
N GLY A 30 8.54 9.09 -9.18
CA GLY A 30 7.99 8.62 -7.90
C GLY A 30 6.46 8.68 -7.84
N ALA A 31 5.84 9.72 -8.41
CA ALA A 31 4.39 9.85 -8.49
C ALA A 31 3.78 8.79 -9.42
N VAL A 32 4.41 8.48 -10.55
CA VAL A 32 3.95 7.39 -11.44
C VAL A 32 4.07 6.04 -10.73
N ASP A 33 5.21 5.76 -10.10
CA ASP A 33 5.45 4.50 -9.37
C ASP A 33 4.40 4.27 -8.27
N THR A 34 4.28 5.22 -7.35
CA THR A 34 3.32 5.15 -6.23
C THR A 34 1.86 5.22 -6.69
N GLY A 35 1.58 5.95 -7.76
CA GLY A 35 0.25 6.01 -8.37
C GLY A 35 -0.18 4.67 -8.96
N LEU A 36 0.71 3.99 -9.70
CA LEU A 36 0.43 2.66 -10.27
C LEU A 36 0.16 1.62 -9.18
N ILE A 37 0.94 1.62 -8.10
CA ILE A 37 0.74 0.71 -6.96
C ILE A 37 -0.60 0.98 -6.27
N THR A 38 -0.97 2.25 -6.13
CA THR A 38 -2.28 2.64 -5.57
C THR A 38 -3.42 2.14 -6.44
N LEU A 39 -3.31 2.26 -7.77
CA LEU A 39 -4.30 1.75 -8.71
C LEU A 39 -4.39 0.20 -8.69
N LYS A 40 -3.26 -0.51 -8.53
CA LYS A 40 -3.26 -1.98 -8.32
C LYS A 40 -4.06 -2.33 -7.08
N ARG A 41 -3.88 -1.60 -5.99
CA ARG A 41 -4.57 -1.86 -4.72
C ARG A 41 -6.08 -1.63 -4.81
N TRP A 42 -6.51 -0.71 -5.65
CA TRP A 42 -7.93 -0.52 -5.99
C TRP A 42 -8.45 -1.43 -7.11
N GLN A 43 -7.63 -2.39 -7.57
CA GLN A 43 -7.98 -3.36 -8.63
C GLN A 43 -8.36 -2.70 -9.98
N VAL A 44 -7.88 -1.48 -10.24
CA VAL A 44 -8.15 -0.74 -11.47
C VAL A 44 -7.25 -1.20 -12.63
N VAL A 45 -6.05 -1.71 -12.31
CA VAL A 45 -5.05 -2.17 -13.28
C VAL A 45 -4.59 -3.59 -12.97
N PRO A 46 -4.21 -4.40 -13.99
CA PRO A 46 -3.73 -5.77 -13.81
C PRO A 46 -2.39 -5.84 -13.07
N ASP A 47 -2.00 -7.06 -12.69
CA ASP A 47 -0.84 -7.33 -11.84
C ASP A 47 0.44 -6.65 -12.32
N LEU A 48 1.02 -5.80 -11.45
CA LEU A 48 2.39 -5.32 -11.66
C LEU A 48 3.34 -6.50 -11.47
N ALA A 49 3.92 -6.98 -12.56
CA ALA A 49 5.04 -7.91 -12.52
C ALA A 49 6.23 -7.22 -11.84
N CYS A 50 6.73 -7.80 -10.75
CA CYS A 50 7.92 -7.25 -10.10
C CYS A 50 9.18 -7.54 -10.93
N PRO A 51 9.86 -6.51 -11.45
CA PRO A 51 10.84 -6.70 -12.53
C PRO A 51 12.13 -7.41 -12.08
N VAL A 52 12.37 -7.60 -10.78
CA VAL A 52 13.68 -8.02 -10.26
C VAL A 52 13.63 -9.16 -9.21
N THR A 53 12.54 -9.36 -8.47
CA THR A 53 12.56 -10.18 -7.23
C THR A 53 11.40 -11.16 -6.99
N GLY A 54 10.70 -11.61 -8.04
CA GLY A 54 9.60 -12.58 -7.87
C GLY A 54 8.49 -12.07 -6.94
N ASP A 55 7.91 -12.95 -6.12
CA ASP A 55 6.74 -12.66 -5.25
C ASP A 55 7.05 -11.75 -4.03
N GLY A 56 8.30 -11.31 -3.85
CA GLY A 56 8.72 -10.50 -2.69
C GLY A 56 7.99 -9.17 -2.54
N CYS A 57 7.62 -8.55 -3.67
CA CYS A 57 6.82 -7.33 -3.66
C CYS A 57 5.40 -7.56 -3.16
N ASP A 58 4.77 -8.68 -3.52
CA ASP A 58 3.41 -8.98 -3.10
C ASP A 58 3.37 -9.29 -1.60
N ILE A 59 4.41 -9.91 -1.05
CA ILE A 59 4.56 -10.07 0.41
C ILE A 59 4.59 -8.70 1.10
N VAL A 60 5.42 -7.76 0.63
CA VAL A 60 5.55 -6.43 1.24
C VAL A 60 4.29 -5.59 1.06
N LEU A 61 3.70 -5.55 -0.14
CA LEU A 61 2.52 -4.75 -0.47
C LEU A 61 1.22 -5.28 0.13
N ASN A 62 1.18 -6.53 0.58
CA ASN A 62 0.05 -7.09 1.31
C ASN A 62 0.28 -7.19 2.82
N SER A 63 1.46 -6.78 3.30
CA SER A 63 1.76 -6.77 4.72
C SER A 63 0.86 -5.79 5.50
N PRO A 64 0.72 -5.96 6.82
CA PRO A 64 -0.03 -5.04 7.70
C PRO A 64 0.44 -3.58 7.61
N TRP A 65 1.72 -3.38 7.29
CA TRP A 65 2.33 -2.07 7.13
C TRP A 65 2.03 -1.42 5.76
N ALA A 66 1.39 -2.13 4.82
CA ALA A 66 1.02 -1.54 3.53
C ALA A 66 -0.20 -0.61 3.60
N THR A 67 -0.85 -0.50 4.76
CA THR A 67 -2.04 0.34 4.96
C THR A 67 -1.87 1.34 6.09
N VAL A 68 -2.32 2.57 5.86
CA VAL A 68 -2.37 3.66 6.84
C VAL A 68 -3.79 4.21 6.85
N LEU A 69 -4.44 4.22 8.02
CA LEU A 69 -5.82 4.69 8.19
C LEU A 69 -6.83 3.98 7.24
N GLY A 70 -6.61 2.70 6.95
CA GLY A 70 -7.44 1.91 6.02
C GLY A 70 -7.20 2.21 4.54
N GLN A 71 -6.30 3.13 4.20
CA GLN A 71 -5.92 3.45 2.83
C GLN A 71 -4.52 2.91 2.47
N PRO A 72 -4.22 2.68 1.18
CA PRO A 72 -2.91 2.19 0.75
C PRO A 72 -1.82 3.19 1.12
N LEU A 73 -0.71 2.72 1.69
CA LEU A 73 0.44 3.58 2.00
C LEU A 73 0.98 4.30 0.75
N ALA A 74 0.92 3.63 -0.40
CA ALA A 74 1.30 4.18 -1.69
C ALA A 74 0.53 5.46 -2.07
N LEU A 75 -0.72 5.64 -1.59
CA LEU A 75 -1.50 6.86 -1.83
C LEU A 75 -0.85 8.07 -1.14
N PHE A 76 -0.37 7.91 0.09
CA PHE A 76 0.34 8.96 0.80
C PHE A 76 1.69 9.28 0.15
N GLY A 77 2.37 8.25 -0.37
CA GLY A 77 3.57 8.42 -1.20
C GLY A 77 3.29 9.25 -2.46
N PHE A 78 2.21 8.93 -3.18
CA PHE A 78 1.77 9.68 -4.36
C PHE A 78 1.51 11.15 -4.03
N LEU A 79 0.78 11.43 -2.96
CA LEU A 79 0.51 12.80 -2.52
C LEU A 79 1.79 13.56 -2.14
N ALA A 80 2.75 12.90 -1.50
CA ALA A 80 4.04 13.50 -1.17
C ALA A 80 4.84 13.85 -2.43
N TYR A 81 4.98 12.91 -3.37
CA TYR A 81 5.66 13.16 -4.65
C TYR A 81 4.96 14.22 -5.49
N ALA A 82 3.62 14.22 -5.53
CA ALA A 82 2.85 15.25 -6.22
C ALA A 82 3.05 16.64 -5.59
N THR A 83 3.16 16.71 -4.27
CA THR A 83 3.46 17.97 -3.56
C THR A 83 4.86 18.48 -3.89
N VAL A 84 5.87 17.60 -3.90
CA VAL A 84 7.23 17.95 -4.32
C VAL A 84 7.24 18.44 -5.77
N LEU A 85 6.53 17.75 -6.67
CA LEU A 85 6.40 18.13 -8.08
C LEU A 85 5.78 19.52 -8.23
N ALA A 86 4.68 19.79 -7.53
CA ALA A 86 4.02 21.10 -7.56
C ALA A 86 4.95 22.22 -7.07
N LEU A 87 5.66 22.01 -5.95
CA LEU A 87 6.60 22.98 -5.40
C LEU A 87 7.85 23.17 -6.26
N ALA A 88 8.29 22.13 -6.99
CA ALA A 88 9.39 22.20 -7.94
C ALA A 88 9.01 23.00 -9.20
N VAL A 89 7.80 22.79 -9.73
CA VAL A 89 7.30 23.39 -10.98
C VAL A 89 6.79 24.82 -10.79
N ALA A 90 6.22 25.17 -9.64
CA ALA A 90 5.63 26.50 -9.39
C ALA A 90 6.52 27.70 -9.80
N PRO A 91 7.82 27.77 -9.45
CA PRO A 91 8.69 28.86 -9.92
C PRO A 91 9.13 28.74 -11.38
N LEU A 92 9.00 27.57 -12.02
CA LEU A 92 9.30 27.40 -13.45
C LEU A 92 8.19 28.01 -14.32
N VAL A 93 6.93 27.83 -13.94
CA VAL A 93 5.76 28.35 -14.67
C VAL A 93 5.45 29.82 -14.39
N THR A 94 5.96 30.38 -13.29
CA THR A 94 5.70 31.79 -12.94
C THR A 94 6.53 32.79 -13.77
N PRO A 95 5.98 33.99 -14.05
CA PRO A 95 6.68 35.02 -14.81
C PRO A 95 8.03 35.40 -14.18
N LYS A 96 9.01 35.74 -15.03
CA LYS A 96 10.39 36.08 -14.60
C LYS A 96 10.46 37.13 -13.47
N GLN A 97 9.48 38.05 -13.41
CA GLN A 97 9.44 39.12 -12.41
C GLN A 97 9.09 38.62 -10.99
N SER A 98 8.23 37.60 -10.86
CA SER A 98 7.81 37.03 -9.57
C SER A 98 8.55 35.74 -9.21
N ARG A 99 9.23 35.10 -10.17
CA ARG A 99 9.98 33.83 -9.99
C ARG A 99 10.88 33.83 -8.76
N TRP A 100 11.57 34.93 -8.47
CA TRP A 100 12.46 35.01 -7.31
C TRP A 100 11.70 34.94 -5.97
N GLN A 101 10.55 35.61 -5.85
CA GLN A 101 9.73 35.59 -4.64
C GLN A 101 9.15 34.19 -4.40
N VAL A 102 8.65 33.55 -5.46
CA VAL A 102 8.11 32.17 -5.39
C VAL A 102 9.20 31.16 -5.09
N ASN A 103 10.39 31.30 -5.69
CA ASN A 103 11.53 30.44 -5.42
C ASN A 103 11.94 30.52 -3.94
N ARG A 104 12.02 31.74 -3.39
CA ARG A 104 12.39 32.01 -1.99
C ARG A 104 11.34 31.48 -1.00
N GLY A 105 10.07 31.47 -1.36
CA GLY A 105 9.00 30.91 -0.53
C GLY A 105 8.90 29.37 -0.58
N THR A 106 9.14 28.77 -1.75
CA THR A 106 8.95 27.31 -1.95
C THR A 106 10.15 26.47 -1.54
N TRP A 107 11.38 26.95 -1.73
CA TRP A 107 12.58 26.20 -1.34
C TRP A 107 12.65 25.82 0.14
N PRO A 108 12.34 26.72 1.10
CA PRO A 108 12.44 26.36 2.51
C PRO A 108 11.42 25.31 2.96
N LEU A 109 10.35 25.09 2.19
CA LEU A 109 9.37 24.02 2.40
C LEU A 109 9.82 22.68 1.79
N LEU A 110 10.54 22.73 0.67
CA LEU A 110 11.02 21.53 -0.04
C LEU A 110 12.00 20.70 0.79
N ILE A 111 12.93 21.35 1.50
CA ILE A 111 13.95 20.65 2.31
C ILE A 111 13.32 19.76 3.40
N PRO A 112 12.50 20.28 4.34
CA PRO A 112 11.89 19.45 5.37
C PRO A 112 10.95 18.39 4.79
N LEU A 113 10.25 18.69 3.68
CA LEU A 113 9.39 17.71 3.01
C LEU A 113 10.21 16.54 2.43
N CYS A 114 11.30 16.80 1.72
CA CYS A 114 12.16 15.74 1.17
C CYS A 114 12.85 14.95 2.28
N LEU A 115 13.25 15.61 3.37
CA LEU A 115 13.81 14.95 4.54
C LEU A 115 12.80 14.03 5.21
N ALA A 116 11.55 14.46 5.38
CA ALA A 116 10.48 13.63 5.89
C ALA A 116 10.29 12.37 5.04
N MET A 117 10.21 12.54 3.70
CA MET A 117 10.09 11.41 2.77
C MET A 117 11.28 10.45 2.85
N ALA A 118 12.50 10.96 2.96
CA ALA A 118 13.71 10.15 3.09
C ALA A 118 13.75 9.37 4.41
N VAL A 119 13.46 10.02 5.54
CA VAL A 119 13.44 9.36 6.86
C VAL A 119 12.36 8.28 6.92
N PHE A 120 11.16 8.58 6.42
CA PHE A 120 10.06 7.60 6.36
C PHE A 120 10.43 6.41 5.47
N SER A 121 10.97 6.66 4.28
CA SER A 121 11.38 5.59 3.35
C SER A 121 12.51 4.72 3.90
N LEU A 122 13.50 5.31 4.57
CA LEU A 122 14.57 4.56 5.24
C LEU A 122 14.03 3.70 6.39
N SER A 123 13.01 4.18 7.11
CA SER A 123 12.33 3.41 8.16
C SER A 123 11.64 2.18 7.58
N LEU A 124 10.96 2.32 6.43
CA LEU A 124 10.35 1.19 5.73
C LEU A 124 11.38 0.20 5.19
N VAL A 125 12.52 0.68 4.67
CA VAL A 125 13.63 -0.18 4.25
C VAL A 125 14.18 -0.97 5.44
N GLY A 126 14.37 -0.32 6.59
CA GLY A 126 14.76 -1.00 7.83
C GLY A 126 13.77 -2.09 8.23
N LEU A 127 12.46 -1.82 8.12
CA LEU A 127 11.40 -2.78 8.38
C LEU A 127 11.46 -4.00 7.44
N MET A 128 11.68 -3.77 6.13
CA MET A 128 11.81 -4.86 5.16
C MET A 128 13.00 -5.77 5.46
N VAL A 129 14.15 -5.18 5.83
CA VAL A 129 15.39 -5.92 6.09
C VAL A 129 15.37 -6.65 7.42
N VAL A 130 14.72 -6.11 8.45
CA VAL A 130 14.74 -6.70 9.79
C VAL A 130 13.53 -7.61 10.04
N VAL A 131 12.33 -7.17 9.66
CA VAL A 131 11.08 -7.84 10.03
C VAL A 131 10.56 -8.74 8.91
N ILE A 132 10.37 -8.19 7.71
CA ILE A 132 9.70 -8.92 6.60
C ILE A 132 10.64 -9.93 5.93
N GLN A 133 11.96 -9.69 5.93
CA GLN A 133 12.96 -10.53 5.24
C GLN A 133 12.65 -10.71 3.74
N ALA A 134 11.97 -9.75 3.12
CA ALA A 134 11.64 -9.74 1.70
C ALA A 134 11.96 -8.38 1.07
N PHE A 135 12.39 -8.39 -0.18
CA PHE A 135 12.73 -7.18 -0.92
C PHE A 135 11.59 -6.80 -1.87
N CYS A 136 11.19 -5.53 -1.81
CA CYS A 136 10.26 -4.94 -2.77
C CYS A 136 10.99 -3.91 -3.63
N PHE A 137 11.03 -4.17 -4.94
CA PHE A 137 11.69 -3.29 -5.91
C PHE A 137 11.13 -1.86 -5.87
N PHE A 138 9.81 -1.71 -5.83
CA PHE A 138 9.15 -0.41 -5.80
C PHE A 138 9.47 0.39 -4.52
N CYS A 139 9.51 -0.27 -3.37
CA CYS A 139 9.88 0.37 -2.10
C CYS A 139 11.35 0.83 -2.12
N LEU A 140 12.26 0.03 -2.68
CA LEU A 140 13.67 0.41 -2.86
C LEU A 140 13.81 1.58 -3.84
N LEU A 141 13.10 1.55 -4.95
CA LEU A 141 13.08 2.64 -5.93
C LEU A 141 12.63 3.94 -5.27
N SER A 142 11.50 3.93 -4.54
CA SER A 142 11.00 5.09 -3.82
C SER A 142 11.98 5.59 -2.74
N ALA A 143 12.68 4.69 -2.04
CA ALA A 143 13.70 5.08 -1.08
C ALA A 143 14.88 5.81 -1.75
N ILE A 144 15.37 5.29 -2.89
CA ILE A 144 16.43 5.92 -3.67
C ILE A 144 15.98 7.30 -4.16
N LEU A 145 14.77 7.40 -4.74
CA LEU A 145 14.22 8.66 -5.23
C LEU A 145 14.09 9.71 -4.11
N SER A 146 13.58 9.32 -2.95
CA SER A 146 13.41 10.22 -1.80
C SER A 146 14.76 10.73 -1.27
N VAL A 147 15.75 9.85 -1.16
CA VAL A 147 17.11 10.23 -0.73
C VAL A 147 17.77 11.17 -1.74
N LEU A 148 17.67 10.88 -3.04
CA LEU A 148 18.18 11.75 -4.10
C LEU A 148 17.53 13.13 -4.08
N LEU A 149 16.20 13.19 -3.93
CA LEU A 149 15.45 14.45 -3.81
C LEU A 149 15.94 15.28 -2.61
N PHE A 150 16.18 14.64 -1.47
CA PHE A 150 16.73 15.32 -0.29
C PHE A 150 18.13 15.89 -0.55
N PHE A 151 19.05 15.13 -1.15
CA PHE A 151 20.38 15.62 -1.48
C PHE A 151 20.35 16.79 -2.48
N ILE A 152 19.47 16.73 -3.49
CA ILE A 152 19.30 17.84 -4.44
C ILE A 152 18.70 19.07 -3.73
N ALA A 153 17.71 18.90 -2.85
CA ALA A 153 17.13 20.00 -2.08
C ALA A 153 18.16 20.66 -1.14
N LEU A 154 19.07 19.87 -0.57
CA LEU A 154 20.13 20.32 0.32
C LEU A 154 21.24 21.10 -0.43
N LEU A 155 21.67 20.59 -1.58
CA LEU A 155 22.78 21.16 -2.37
C LEU A 155 22.34 22.23 -3.38
N GLY A 156 21.05 22.25 -3.74
CA GLY A 156 20.54 23.04 -4.86
C GLY A 156 20.28 24.53 -4.59
N HIS A 157 20.33 24.99 -3.34
CA HIS A 157 20.05 26.39 -3.00
C HIS A 157 21.01 26.96 -1.97
N ARG A 158 21.23 28.27 -2.08
CA ARG A 158 22.01 29.03 -1.12
C ARG A 158 21.14 29.37 0.08
N TRP A 159 21.63 29.00 1.25
CA TRP A 159 20.90 29.13 2.51
C TRP A 159 20.98 30.59 2.99
N ASP A 160 19.83 31.27 3.00
CA ASP A 160 19.72 32.61 3.60
C ASP A 160 19.79 32.49 5.15
N ASP A 161 19.03 31.57 5.73
CA ASP A 161 18.92 31.35 7.19
C ASP A 161 19.21 29.90 7.58
N VAL A 162 20.51 29.55 7.69
CA VAL A 162 20.97 28.18 7.99
C VAL A 162 20.37 27.66 9.31
N GLY A 163 20.39 28.48 10.37
CA GLY A 163 19.93 28.07 11.70
C GLY A 163 18.46 27.70 11.75
N ALA A 164 17.58 28.55 11.19
CA ALA A 164 16.15 28.29 11.16
C ALA A 164 15.81 27.03 10.35
N GLN A 165 16.55 26.79 9.26
CA GLN A 165 16.30 25.65 8.39
C GLN A 165 16.83 24.33 8.97
N VAL A 166 17.99 24.36 9.63
CA VAL A 166 18.50 23.20 10.37
C VAL A 166 17.56 22.84 11.51
N PHE A 167 17.07 23.82 12.28
CA PHE A 167 16.12 23.58 13.36
C PHE A 167 14.81 22.95 12.87
N ARG A 168 14.24 23.48 11.77
CA ARG A 168 13.05 22.90 11.13
C ARG A 168 13.32 21.47 10.63
N ALA A 169 14.45 21.25 9.97
CA ALA A 169 14.84 19.93 9.46
C ALA A 169 14.99 18.91 10.60
N LEU A 170 15.63 19.28 11.71
CA LEU A 170 15.80 18.42 12.88
C LEU A 170 14.46 18.06 13.53
N ILE A 171 13.58 19.04 13.72
CA ILE A 171 12.23 18.79 14.26
C ILE A 171 11.47 17.83 13.34
N VAL A 172 11.48 18.08 12.04
CA VAL A 172 10.75 17.24 11.09
C VAL A 172 11.33 15.82 11.04
N ALA A 173 12.65 15.68 11.03
CA ALA A 173 13.31 14.37 11.08
C ALA A 173 12.94 13.61 12.37
N LEU A 174 12.97 14.28 13.53
CA LEU A 174 12.62 13.68 14.81
C LEU A 174 11.14 13.26 14.85
N VAL A 175 10.24 14.17 14.46
CA VAL A 175 8.79 13.90 14.45
C VAL A 175 8.47 12.73 13.52
N VAL A 176 9.03 12.73 12.31
CA VAL A 176 8.79 11.66 11.33
C VAL A 176 9.40 10.36 11.80
N ALA A 177 10.61 10.34 12.38
CA ALA A 177 11.22 9.13 12.91
C ALA A 177 10.38 8.53 14.06
N VAL A 178 9.94 9.36 15.00
CA VAL A 178 9.09 8.94 16.12
C VAL A 178 7.73 8.45 15.63
N ALA A 179 7.09 9.18 14.70
CA ALA A 179 5.81 8.78 14.12
C ALA A 179 5.93 7.48 13.33
N SER A 180 7.00 7.30 12.54
CA SER A 180 7.27 6.08 11.79
C SER A 180 7.45 4.90 12.73
N PHE A 181 8.26 5.07 13.78
CA PHE A 181 8.47 4.02 14.78
C PHE A 181 7.17 3.67 15.50
N ALA A 182 6.42 4.66 15.99
CA ALA A 182 5.15 4.45 16.67
C ALA A 182 4.15 3.71 15.78
N TRP A 183 4.05 4.10 14.50
CA TRP A 183 3.18 3.44 13.53
C TRP A 183 3.63 2.01 13.22
N ILE A 184 4.93 1.77 12.99
CA ILE A 184 5.49 0.42 12.78
C ILE A 184 5.14 -0.50 13.95
N GLN A 185 5.31 -0.02 15.18
CA GLN A 185 5.00 -0.79 16.37
C GLN A 185 3.50 -1.00 16.58
N ALA A 186 2.65 -0.06 16.18
CA ALA A 186 1.20 -0.18 16.27
C ALA A 186 0.62 -1.15 15.21
N SER A 187 1.26 -1.21 14.04
CA SER A 187 0.87 -2.09 12.93
C SER A 187 1.44 -3.52 13.03
N ASP A 188 2.30 -3.78 14.01
CA ASP A 188 2.95 -5.09 14.21
C ASP A 188 1.94 -6.17 14.65
N PRO A 189 1.74 -7.25 13.86
CA PRO A 189 0.84 -8.35 14.21
C PRO A 189 1.21 -9.06 15.51
N SER A 190 2.51 -9.14 15.84
CA SER A 190 2.99 -9.82 17.05
C SER A 190 2.55 -9.10 18.33
N ARG A 191 2.28 -7.80 18.23
CA ARG A 191 1.74 -6.98 19.31
C ARG A 191 0.21 -6.92 19.33
N GLN A 192 -0.46 -7.45 18.31
CA GLN A 192 -1.88 -7.73 18.43
C GLN A 192 -2.02 -8.92 19.38
N ALA A 193 -2.75 -8.76 20.47
CA ALA A 193 -2.94 -9.79 21.51
C ALA A 193 -3.41 -11.16 20.97
N ALA A 194 -3.87 -11.20 19.71
CA ALA A 194 -4.33 -12.38 19.01
C ALA A 194 -3.27 -13.09 18.14
N ASN A 195 -2.02 -12.62 17.97
CA ASN A 195 -1.01 -13.29 17.10
C ASN A 195 0.44 -13.30 17.65
N PRO A 196 0.68 -13.92 18.81
CA PRO A 196 1.99 -13.92 19.48
C PRO A 196 3.11 -14.57 18.67
N ASP A 197 2.79 -15.54 17.80
CA ASP A 197 3.76 -16.32 17.03
C ASP A 197 3.92 -15.84 15.58
N GLY A 198 3.21 -14.77 15.18
CA GLY A 198 3.20 -14.25 13.80
C GLY A 198 2.54 -15.16 12.76
N LYS A 199 2.03 -16.32 13.17
CA LYS A 199 1.53 -17.42 12.31
C LYS A 199 0.00 -17.51 12.23
N ARG A 200 -0.69 -16.47 12.69
CA ARG A 200 -2.14 -16.32 12.55
C ARG A 200 -2.46 -15.24 11.51
N PRO A 201 -3.56 -15.37 10.76
CA PRO A 201 -3.98 -14.32 9.85
C PRO A 201 -4.30 -13.03 10.63
N PRO A 202 -4.14 -11.85 10.02
CA PRO A 202 -4.57 -10.59 10.61
C PRO A 202 -6.04 -10.65 11.03
N ALA A 203 -6.37 -10.02 12.16
CA ALA A 203 -7.74 -10.02 12.67
C ALA A 203 -8.70 -9.33 11.69
N ILE A 204 -9.87 -9.94 11.46
CA ILE A 204 -10.96 -9.35 10.69
C ILE A 204 -11.60 -8.24 11.53
N THR A 205 -11.67 -7.03 10.97
CA THR A 205 -12.15 -5.84 11.68
C THR A 205 -13.51 -5.35 11.20
N THR A 206 -13.97 -5.81 10.04
CA THR A 206 -15.30 -5.45 9.50
C THR A 206 -16.39 -6.13 10.32
N PRO A 207 -17.42 -5.40 10.81
CA PRO A 207 -18.56 -6.03 11.45
C PRO A 207 -19.39 -6.81 10.42
N SER A 208 -20.03 -7.88 10.85
CA SER A 208 -20.92 -8.69 10.01
C SER A 208 -22.37 -8.20 10.12
N SER A 209 -23.11 -8.26 9.03
CA SER A 209 -24.56 -8.15 9.01
C SER A 209 -25.20 -9.48 9.40
N GLU A 210 -26.48 -9.45 9.77
CA GLU A 210 -27.26 -10.66 10.06
C GLU A 210 -27.30 -11.61 8.85
N ALA A 211 -27.44 -11.07 7.63
CA ALA A 211 -27.38 -11.84 6.40
C ALA A 211 -26.04 -12.58 6.25
N GLN A 212 -24.91 -11.90 6.48
CA GLN A 212 -23.58 -12.52 6.37
C GLN A 212 -23.38 -13.66 7.38
N ILE A 213 -23.87 -13.49 8.62
CA ILE A 213 -23.82 -14.52 9.65
C ILE A 213 -24.67 -15.74 9.23
N ALA A 214 -25.92 -15.50 8.82
CA ALA A 214 -26.82 -16.56 8.39
C ALA A 214 -26.30 -17.35 7.18
N LEU A 215 -25.66 -16.67 6.21
CA LEU A 215 -25.01 -17.35 5.09
C LEU A 215 -23.82 -18.20 5.56
N ALA A 216 -22.98 -17.68 6.46
CA ALA A 216 -21.83 -18.43 6.97
C ALA A 216 -22.25 -19.69 7.74
N GLU A 217 -23.28 -19.58 8.57
CA GLU A 217 -23.89 -20.72 9.27
C GLU A 217 -24.46 -21.74 8.28
N HIS A 218 -25.19 -21.28 7.25
CA HIS A 218 -25.73 -22.17 6.21
C HIS A 218 -24.64 -22.92 5.46
N LEU A 219 -23.58 -22.22 5.05
CA LEU A 219 -22.43 -22.81 4.36
C LEU A 219 -21.81 -23.92 5.22
N THR A 220 -21.51 -23.62 6.48
CA THR A 220 -20.91 -24.61 7.40
C THR A 220 -21.86 -25.77 7.68
N ALA A 221 -23.15 -25.52 7.86
CA ALA A 221 -24.16 -26.56 8.05
C ALA A 221 -24.30 -27.46 6.81
N GLY A 222 -24.15 -26.90 5.62
CA GLY A 222 -24.10 -27.62 4.34
C GLY A 222 -22.77 -28.35 4.10
N GLY A 223 -21.80 -28.25 5.01
CA GLY A 223 -20.50 -28.90 4.89
C GLY A 223 -19.54 -28.17 3.94
N ALA A 224 -19.82 -26.92 3.57
CA ALA A 224 -18.90 -26.11 2.79
C ALA A 224 -17.62 -25.81 3.59
N VAL A 225 -16.47 -25.91 2.95
CA VAL A 225 -15.15 -25.69 3.56
C VAL A 225 -14.38 -24.68 2.73
N ILE A 226 -13.68 -23.76 3.39
CA ILE A 226 -12.71 -22.87 2.74
C ILE A 226 -11.29 -23.21 3.16
N TYR A 227 -10.45 -23.51 2.16
CA TYR A 227 -9.03 -23.76 2.31
C TYR A 227 -8.26 -22.45 2.18
N THR A 228 -7.50 -22.10 3.20
CA THR A 228 -6.80 -20.81 3.31
C THR A 228 -5.36 -20.96 3.77
N ALA A 229 -4.59 -19.88 3.67
CA ALA A 229 -3.28 -19.77 4.33
C ALA A 229 -3.22 -18.50 5.20
N TRP A 230 -2.52 -18.52 6.33
CA TRP A 230 -2.47 -17.37 7.25
C TRP A 230 -1.88 -16.09 6.62
N TRP A 231 -0.92 -16.25 5.69
CA TRP A 231 -0.31 -15.14 4.94
C TRP A 231 -1.11 -14.72 3.70
N CYS A 232 -2.20 -15.42 3.36
CA CYS A 232 -2.91 -15.25 2.10
C CYS A 232 -3.79 -13.98 2.09
N PRO A 233 -3.47 -12.96 1.27
CA PRO A 233 -4.23 -11.71 1.25
C PRO A 233 -5.64 -11.89 0.70
N ALA A 234 -5.79 -12.70 -0.37
CA ALA A 234 -7.09 -13.02 -0.95
C ALA A 234 -8.00 -13.75 0.05
N CYS A 235 -7.42 -14.59 0.91
CA CYS A 235 -8.14 -15.30 1.97
C CYS A 235 -8.62 -14.33 3.05
N ARG A 236 -7.81 -13.32 3.38
CA ARG A 236 -8.24 -12.22 4.26
C ARG A 236 -9.39 -11.45 3.63
N THR A 237 -9.27 -11.04 2.36
CA THR A 237 -10.34 -10.33 1.65
C THR A 237 -11.64 -11.14 1.64
N GLN A 238 -11.56 -12.44 1.34
CA GLN A 238 -12.72 -13.33 1.41
C GLN A 238 -13.38 -13.32 2.80
N LYS A 239 -12.60 -13.38 3.88
CA LYS A 239 -13.13 -13.33 5.26
C LYS A 239 -13.69 -11.94 5.61
N GLU A 240 -13.11 -10.86 5.10
CA GLU A 240 -13.64 -9.49 5.28
C GLU A 240 -15.00 -9.28 4.58
N LEU A 241 -15.29 -10.00 3.48
CA LEU A 241 -16.61 -10.02 2.82
C LEU A 241 -17.69 -10.68 3.67
N PHE A 242 -17.33 -11.49 4.67
CA PHE A 242 -18.25 -12.05 5.66
C PHE A 242 -18.29 -11.20 6.94
N GLY A 243 -17.16 -10.63 7.34
CA GLY A 243 -17.05 -9.88 8.59
C GLY A 243 -16.62 -10.75 9.77
N LYS A 244 -16.37 -10.09 10.90
CA LYS A 244 -15.69 -10.65 12.08
C LYS A 244 -16.46 -11.77 12.76
N GLU A 245 -17.77 -11.64 12.87
CA GLU A 245 -18.69 -12.60 13.47
C GLU A 245 -18.91 -13.77 12.52
N ALA A 246 -19.35 -13.52 11.30
CA ALA A 246 -19.66 -14.55 10.30
C ALA A 246 -18.42 -15.40 9.94
N ALA A 247 -17.23 -14.79 9.86
CA ALA A 247 -16.01 -15.53 9.56
C ALA A 247 -15.63 -16.58 10.63
N LYS A 248 -16.18 -16.50 11.84
CA LYS A 248 -15.99 -17.52 12.88
C LYS A 248 -16.87 -18.75 12.68
N GLU A 249 -18.02 -18.56 12.02
CA GLU A 249 -18.97 -19.63 11.74
C GLU A 249 -18.51 -20.48 10.56
N LEU A 250 -17.66 -19.95 9.67
CA LEU A 250 -17.12 -20.67 8.51
C LEU A 250 -16.21 -21.84 8.92
N ALA A 251 -16.38 -22.98 8.25
CA ALA A 251 -15.42 -24.09 8.32
C ALA A 251 -14.14 -23.74 7.53
N ILE A 252 -13.15 -23.20 8.22
CA ILE A 252 -11.87 -22.77 7.64
C ILE A 252 -10.80 -23.82 7.91
N VAL A 253 -10.10 -24.25 6.86
CA VAL A 253 -8.90 -25.10 6.94
C VAL A 253 -7.66 -24.24 6.69
N GLU A 254 -6.70 -24.31 7.61
CA GLU A 254 -5.40 -23.64 7.49
C GLU A 254 -4.38 -24.60 6.85
N CYS A 255 -3.99 -24.32 5.60
CA CYS A 255 -3.13 -25.18 4.81
C CYS A 255 -1.64 -24.92 5.00
N ALA A 256 -1.26 -23.78 5.58
CA ALA A 256 0.12 -23.47 5.86
C ALA A 256 0.68 -24.38 6.97
N ARG A 257 1.72 -25.18 6.68
CA ARG A 257 2.32 -26.09 7.68
C ARG A 257 2.77 -25.42 8.98
N ASP A 258 3.18 -24.16 8.90
CA ASP A 258 3.63 -23.36 10.03
C ASP A 258 2.52 -22.50 10.65
N GLY A 259 1.30 -22.55 10.11
CA GLY A 259 0.14 -21.81 10.59
C GLY A 259 -0.40 -22.32 11.92
N TYR A 260 -1.16 -21.46 12.60
CA TYR A 260 -1.84 -21.83 13.84
C TYR A 260 -2.98 -22.82 13.57
N ASN A 261 -3.02 -23.94 14.32
CA ASN A 261 -3.98 -25.03 14.13
C ASN A 261 -4.03 -25.54 12.68
N ALA A 262 -2.87 -25.58 12.01
CA ALA A 262 -2.79 -26.00 10.62
C ALA A 262 -3.17 -27.46 10.41
N GLU A 263 -3.84 -27.73 9.29
CA GLU A 263 -4.25 -29.05 8.81
C GLU A 263 -3.72 -29.28 7.37
N PRO A 264 -2.39 -29.18 7.13
CA PRO A 264 -1.83 -29.27 5.78
C PRO A 264 -2.15 -30.61 5.10
N GLN A 265 -2.26 -31.70 5.86
CA GLN A 265 -2.58 -33.03 5.32
C GLN A 265 -3.97 -33.06 4.66
N ARG A 266 -4.93 -32.27 5.18
CA ARG A 266 -6.27 -32.17 4.61
C ARG A 266 -6.26 -31.45 3.27
N CYS A 267 -5.42 -30.43 3.14
CA CYS A 267 -5.23 -29.71 1.89
C CYS A 267 -4.45 -30.53 0.86
N GLU A 268 -3.43 -31.27 1.29
CA GLU A 268 -2.65 -32.20 0.45
C GLU A 268 -3.53 -33.33 -0.10
N ALA A 269 -4.41 -33.92 0.74
CA ALA A 269 -5.35 -34.96 0.32
C ALA A 269 -6.39 -34.49 -0.72
N LYS A 270 -6.64 -33.18 -0.78
CA LYS A 270 -7.55 -32.52 -1.73
C LYS A 270 -6.82 -31.85 -2.89
N GLU A 271 -5.49 -32.00 -2.95
CA GLU A 271 -4.62 -31.40 -3.97
C GLU A 271 -4.81 -29.88 -4.13
N ILE A 272 -4.99 -29.16 -3.01
CA ILE A 272 -5.18 -27.70 -3.04
C ILE A 272 -3.89 -27.00 -3.48
N GLN A 273 -3.91 -26.34 -4.63
CA GLN A 273 -2.74 -25.65 -5.21
C GLN A 273 -2.70 -24.14 -4.93
N SER A 274 -3.84 -23.55 -4.58
CA SER A 274 -3.99 -22.09 -4.47
C SER A 274 -5.07 -21.71 -3.46
N TYR A 275 -4.97 -20.51 -2.91
CA TYR A 275 -5.83 -20.04 -1.83
C TYR A 275 -6.45 -18.66 -2.15
N PRO A 276 -7.69 -18.38 -1.71
CA PRO A 276 -8.61 -19.33 -1.10
C PRO A 276 -9.17 -20.30 -2.15
N THR A 277 -9.52 -21.51 -1.72
CA THR A 277 -10.31 -22.46 -2.52
C THR A 277 -11.49 -22.93 -1.69
N TRP A 278 -12.67 -22.94 -2.28
CA TRP A 278 -13.89 -23.41 -1.64
C TRP A 278 -14.21 -24.84 -2.08
N GLU A 279 -14.70 -25.64 -1.15
CA GLU A 279 -15.35 -26.92 -1.41
C GLU A 279 -16.81 -26.79 -0.97
N ILE A 280 -17.74 -27.01 -1.91
CA ILE A 280 -19.18 -27.00 -1.66
C ILE A 280 -19.76 -28.26 -2.29
N ASP A 281 -20.60 -28.99 -1.55
CA ASP A 281 -21.17 -30.28 -1.99
C ASP A 281 -20.11 -31.29 -2.49
N GLY A 282 -18.92 -31.26 -1.89
CA GLY A 282 -17.79 -32.13 -2.23
C GLY A 282 -17.04 -31.75 -3.51
N ALA A 283 -17.45 -30.70 -4.21
CA ALA A 283 -16.79 -30.18 -5.40
C ALA A 283 -15.87 -29.00 -5.05
N LEU A 284 -14.63 -29.04 -5.54
CA LEU A 284 -13.71 -27.91 -5.43
C LEU A 284 -14.06 -26.85 -6.48
N LEU A 285 -14.31 -25.63 -6.02
CA LEU A 285 -14.54 -24.47 -6.88
C LEU A 285 -13.24 -23.95 -7.46
N THR A 286 -13.35 -23.11 -8.50
CA THR A 286 -12.20 -22.39 -9.03
C THR A 286 -11.53 -21.55 -7.94
N PRO A 287 -10.19 -21.60 -7.81
CA PRO A 287 -9.48 -20.82 -6.80
C PRO A 287 -9.69 -19.32 -6.94
N GLY A 288 -9.67 -18.62 -5.82
CA GLY A 288 -9.83 -17.17 -5.74
C GLY A 288 -11.02 -16.73 -4.91
N ILE A 289 -11.19 -15.42 -4.82
CA ILE A 289 -12.26 -14.79 -4.04
C ILE A 289 -13.61 -15.05 -4.74
N LYS A 290 -14.60 -15.46 -3.93
CA LYS A 290 -15.98 -15.71 -4.32
C LYS A 290 -16.89 -14.66 -3.70
N ASN A 291 -17.79 -14.12 -4.52
CA ASN A 291 -18.80 -13.19 -4.03
C ASN A 291 -19.77 -13.94 -3.10
N PRO A 292 -20.17 -13.39 -1.93
CA PRO A 292 -21.20 -14.00 -1.09
C PRO A 292 -22.48 -14.41 -1.84
N GLU A 293 -22.89 -13.66 -2.87
CA GLU A 293 -24.01 -14.04 -3.73
C GLU A 293 -23.76 -15.34 -4.51
N GLU A 294 -22.56 -15.49 -5.08
CA GLU A 294 -22.16 -16.71 -5.80
C GLU A 294 -22.14 -17.90 -4.83
N LEU A 295 -21.64 -17.71 -3.60
CA LEU A 295 -21.63 -18.76 -2.58
C LEU A 295 -23.05 -19.13 -2.15
N ALA A 296 -23.93 -18.15 -1.99
CA ALA A 296 -25.33 -18.38 -1.66
C ALA A 296 -26.07 -19.18 -2.75
N ASP A 297 -25.80 -18.87 -4.02
CA ASP A 297 -26.37 -19.63 -5.15
C ASP A 297 -25.84 -21.07 -5.19
N LEU A 298 -24.53 -21.24 -5.06
CA LEU A 298 -23.89 -22.55 -5.12
C LEU A 298 -24.27 -23.44 -3.93
N SER A 299 -24.54 -22.87 -2.75
CA SER A 299 -24.96 -23.62 -1.56
C SER A 299 -26.48 -23.77 -1.43
N GLY A 300 -27.26 -23.27 -2.38
CA GLY A 300 -28.73 -23.28 -2.32
C GLY A 300 -29.33 -22.48 -1.15
N TYR A 301 -28.65 -21.42 -0.70
CA TYR A 301 -29.13 -20.57 0.39
C TYR A 301 -30.34 -19.73 -0.03
N THR A 302 -31.42 -19.78 0.76
CA THR A 302 -32.69 -19.09 0.47
C THR A 302 -33.02 -17.97 1.45
N GLY A 303 -32.13 -17.64 2.38
CA GLY A 303 -32.33 -16.57 3.37
C GLY A 303 -32.09 -15.17 2.81
N GLU A 304 -32.03 -14.17 3.68
CA GLU A 304 -31.77 -12.78 3.30
C GLU A 304 -30.36 -12.61 2.73
N ARG A 305 -30.26 -11.87 1.62
CA ARG A 305 -29.04 -11.73 0.80
C ARG A 305 -28.47 -10.31 0.77
N LEU A 306 -28.64 -9.55 1.85
CA LEU A 306 -28.05 -8.22 1.98
C LEU A 306 -26.54 -8.32 2.30
N PHE A 307 -25.76 -8.66 1.27
CA PHE A 307 -24.31 -8.81 1.34
C PHE A 307 -23.56 -7.60 0.75
N PRO A 308 -22.31 -7.34 1.18
CA PRO A 308 -21.43 -6.40 0.51
C PRO A 308 -21.08 -6.92 -0.89
N THR A 309 -21.31 -6.14 -1.93
CA THR A 309 -20.93 -6.49 -3.30
C THR A 309 -19.45 -6.18 -3.55
N LEU A 310 -18.74 -7.10 -4.20
CA LEU A 310 -17.46 -6.81 -4.82
C LEU A 310 -17.68 -5.78 -5.95
N PRO A 311 -16.78 -4.79 -6.15
CA PRO A 311 -16.84 -3.94 -7.33
C PRO A 311 -16.85 -4.84 -8.59
N SER A 312 -17.84 -4.64 -9.45
CA SER A 312 -18.25 -5.60 -10.47
C SER A 312 -17.16 -5.89 -11.51
N GLN A 313 -16.84 -7.18 -11.66
CA GLN A 313 -16.42 -7.72 -12.96
C GLN A 313 -17.67 -7.81 -13.88
N PRO A 314 -17.58 -7.47 -15.16
CA PRO A 314 -18.75 -7.43 -16.05
C PRO A 314 -19.37 -8.82 -16.22
N SER A 315 -20.64 -8.95 -15.84
CA SER A 315 -21.44 -10.15 -16.03
C SER A 315 -21.73 -10.39 -17.51
N THR A 316 -21.26 -11.50 -18.07
CA THR A 316 -21.78 -12.03 -19.34
C THR A 316 -23.15 -12.63 -19.10
N SER A 317 -24.20 -11.89 -19.44
CA SER A 317 -25.57 -12.40 -19.47
C SER A 317 -25.72 -13.42 -20.60
N SER A 318 -25.83 -14.71 -20.25
CA SER A 318 -26.32 -15.73 -21.18
C SER A 318 -27.83 -15.57 -21.33
N SER A 319 -28.28 -14.94 -22.43
CA SER A 319 -29.68 -14.93 -22.82
C SER A 319 -30.10 -16.33 -23.27
N SER A 320 -30.90 -17.01 -22.45
CA SER A 320 -31.59 -18.24 -22.85
C SER A 320 -32.64 -17.91 -23.90
N SER A 321 -32.49 -18.54 -25.06
CA SER A 321 -33.50 -18.69 -26.10
C SER A 321 -34.82 -19.22 -25.55
N ARG A 322 -35.92 -18.56 -25.93
CA ARG A 322 -37.21 -19.20 -26.17
C ARG A 322 -37.98 -18.40 -27.22
#